data_AF-A0A3C0QCK2-F1
#
_entry.id   AF-A0A3C0QCK2-F1
#
_cell.length_a   1.000
_cell.length_b   1.000
_cell.length_c   1.000
_cell.angle_alpha   90.00
_cell.angle_beta   90.00
_cell.angle_gamma   90.00
#
_symmetry.space_group_name_H-M   'P 1'
#
loop_
_entity.id
_entity.type
_entity.pdbx_description
1 polymer ?
#
loop_
_entity_poly.entity_id
_entity_poly.type
_entity_poly.pdbx_seq_one_letter_code
_entity_poly.pdbx_strand_id
1 'polypeptide(L)'
;MSLRREPGKDRLEVSSRVEVAGETFSIDATLPGLHQALQQQRLPFSVSVQGALADSSAVGQVDFSQPAVAVQAELHSHFPDMNKIPGLGKDLELPGELTLRARLSGPFEQLAAEDLSANWSGPGSSSMKLDGRIANVIKLEGAELALTGRLTDADWLTALLPDSLGALDSAELATQINGDQSLLKLQDLSLKASSADELALSLTGQLDLVQLLQAPEIENLDLKLAFTAPTTRAARALIFEEIPEFGAITGTADIRSTHGDPVIENIVIRTRDEQGIQVGLAGRIAQFPLSDAPNTGYELDVTMNARETSLMAARAG
;
A
#
# COMPACT_ATOMS: atom_id res chain seq x y z
N MET A 1 -2.13 22.64 -31.31
CA MET A 1 -3.46 23.01 -30.79
C MET A 1 -4.35 23.44 -31.95
N SER A 2 -5.53 22.83 -32.10
CA SER A 2 -6.57 23.28 -33.03
C SER A 2 -7.83 23.62 -32.26
N LEU A 3 -8.39 24.79 -32.55
CA LEU A 3 -9.68 25.24 -32.05
C LEU A 3 -10.70 25.12 -33.18
N ARG A 4 -11.81 24.42 -32.95
CA ARG A 4 -12.91 24.36 -33.91
C ARG A 4 -14.20 24.81 -33.24
N ARG A 5 -14.91 25.69 -33.93
CA ARG A 5 -16.30 26.03 -33.64
C ARG A 5 -17.14 25.43 -34.75
N GLU A 6 -18.03 24.51 -34.43
CA GLU A 6 -18.93 23.95 -35.43
C GLU A 6 -19.94 25.03 -35.87
N PRO A 7 -19.97 25.42 -37.16
CA PRO A 7 -20.93 26.41 -37.64
C PRO A 7 -22.36 25.93 -37.40
N GLY A 8 -23.16 26.71 -36.67
CA GLY A 8 -24.56 26.39 -36.34
C GLY A 8 -24.77 25.54 -35.08
N LYS A 9 -23.71 25.13 -34.38
CA LYS A 9 -23.80 24.44 -33.08
C LYS A 9 -23.16 25.28 -31.98
N ASP A 10 -23.81 25.33 -30.82
CA ASP A 10 -23.30 26.03 -29.63
C ASP A 10 -22.27 25.17 -28.89
N ARG A 11 -21.16 24.83 -29.57
CA ARG A 11 -20.13 23.91 -29.07
C ARG A 11 -18.72 24.41 -29.44
N LEU A 12 -17.83 24.42 -28.46
CA LEU A 12 -16.39 24.64 -28.66
C LEU A 12 -15.63 23.32 -28.51
N GLU A 13 -14.74 23.03 -29.45
CA GLU A 13 -13.85 21.88 -29.40
C GLU A 13 -12.39 22.35 -29.44
N VAL A 14 -11.58 21.80 -28.53
CA VAL A 14 -10.14 22.00 -28.46
C VAL A 14 -9.49 20.64 -28.56
N SER A 15 -8.59 20.48 -29.54
CA SER A 15 -7.73 19.31 -29.63
C SER A 15 -6.27 19.75 -29.59
N SER A 16 -5.46 19.08 -28.78
CA SER A 16 -4.03 19.32 -28.68
C SER A 16 -3.27 18.01 -28.62
N ARG A 17 -2.02 18.04 -29.05
CA ARG A 17 -1.05 16.99 -28.73
C ARG A 17 0.04 17.61 -27.88
N VAL A 18 0.42 16.93 -26.82
CA VAL A 18 1.46 17.36 -25.90
C VAL A 18 2.43 16.21 -25.71
N GLU A 19 3.71 16.52 -25.65
CA GLU A 19 4.75 15.57 -25.29
C GLU A 19 5.13 15.76 -23.83
N VAL A 20 5.02 14.72 -23.02
CA VAL A 20 5.38 14.73 -21.59
C VAL A 20 6.28 13.53 -21.34
N ALA A 21 7.48 13.77 -20.82
CA ALA A 21 8.47 12.72 -20.55
C ALA A 21 8.79 11.81 -21.76
N GLY A 22 8.76 12.35 -22.98
CA GLY A 22 9.01 11.61 -24.22
C GLY A 22 7.80 10.84 -24.76
N GLU A 23 6.67 10.90 -24.06
CA GLU A 23 5.42 10.26 -24.47
C GLU A 23 4.45 11.28 -25.07
N THR A 24 3.77 10.91 -26.15
CA THR A 24 2.78 11.78 -26.81
C THR A 24 1.38 11.51 -26.28
N PHE A 25 0.71 12.58 -25.85
CA PHE A 25 -0.68 12.58 -25.39
C PHE A 25 -1.56 13.36 -26.35
N SER A 26 -2.72 12.81 -26.70
CA SER A 26 -3.82 13.53 -27.35
C SER A 26 -4.77 14.03 -26.27
N ILE A 27 -5.06 15.33 -26.28
CA ILE A 27 -6.01 15.97 -25.37
C ILE A 27 -7.15 16.51 -26.21
N ASP A 28 -8.36 16.04 -25.95
CA ASP A 28 -9.58 16.52 -26.57
C ASP A 28 -10.50 17.08 -25.50
N ALA A 29 -10.95 18.32 -25.68
CA ALA A 29 -11.82 19.01 -24.74
C ALA A 29 -13.01 19.60 -25.50
N THR A 30 -14.19 19.48 -24.91
CA THR A 30 -15.45 19.99 -25.46
C THR A 30 -16.20 20.81 -24.42
N LEU A 31 -16.72 21.96 -24.86
CA LEU A 31 -17.59 22.84 -24.07
C LEU A 31 -18.93 22.97 -24.81
N PRO A 32 -19.92 22.14 -24.49
CA PRO A 32 -21.25 22.22 -25.10
C PRO A 32 -22.09 23.34 -24.49
N GLY A 33 -23.06 23.86 -25.26
CA GLY A 33 -24.07 24.82 -24.78
C GLY A 33 -23.49 26.14 -24.27
N LEU A 34 -22.41 26.65 -24.87
CA LEU A 34 -21.65 27.81 -24.38
C LEU A 34 -22.53 29.05 -24.10
N HIS A 35 -23.50 29.38 -24.95
CA HIS A 35 -24.37 30.54 -24.71
C HIS A 35 -25.27 30.33 -23.49
N GLN A 36 -25.88 29.15 -23.38
CA GLN A 36 -26.72 28.82 -22.22
C GLN A 36 -25.89 28.75 -20.94
N ALA A 37 -24.68 28.18 -21.03
CA ALA A 37 -23.73 28.08 -19.95
C ALA A 37 -23.32 29.46 -19.39
N LEU A 38 -23.05 30.43 -20.26
CA LEU A 38 -22.71 31.80 -19.87
C LEU A 38 -23.89 32.52 -19.20
N GLN A 39 -25.13 32.27 -19.65
CA GLN A 39 -26.33 32.84 -19.01
C GLN A 39 -26.59 32.24 -17.63
N GLN A 40 -26.38 30.93 -17.48
CA GLN A 40 -26.59 30.19 -16.23
C GLN A 40 -25.38 30.23 -15.30
N GLN A 41 -24.26 30.83 -15.74
CA GLN A 41 -22.96 30.82 -15.05
C GLN A 41 -22.48 29.39 -14.71
N ARG A 42 -22.86 28.41 -15.53
CA ARG A 42 -22.50 27.00 -15.37
C ARG A 42 -22.00 26.44 -16.69
N LEU A 43 -20.72 26.13 -16.75
CA LEU A 43 -20.06 25.66 -17.96
C LEU A 43 -19.86 24.14 -17.90
N PRO A 44 -20.66 23.35 -18.64
CA PRO A 44 -20.38 21.93 -18.79
C PRO A 44 -19.10 21.73 -19.60
N PHE A 45 -18.36 20.69 -19.28
CA PHE A 45 -17.15 20.31 -19.98
C PHE A 45 -17.01 18.79 -20.08
N SER A 46 -16.28 18.35 -21.09
CA SER A 46 -15.72 17.01 -21.18
C SER A 46 -14.30 17.12 -21.67
N VAL A 47 -13.36 16.50 -20.97
CA VAL A 47 -11.95 16.39 -21.34
C VAL A 47 -11.58 14.93 -21.42
N SER A 48 -10.88 14.52 -22.47
CA SER A 48 -10.28 13.20 -22.61
C SER A 48 -8.81 13.33 -22.97
N VAL A 49 -7.98 12.54 -22.32
CA VAL A 49 -6.55 12.41 -22.57
C VAL A 49 -6.29 10.96 -22.97
N GLN A 50 -5.66 10.77 -24.12
CA GLN A 50 -5.25 9.45 -24.61
C GLN A 50 -3.75 9.44 -24.81
N GLY A 51 -3.06 8.44 -24.28
CA GLY A 51 -1.61 8.33 -24.37
C GLY A 51 -1.11 6.94 -24.01
N ALA A 52 0.18 6.70 -24.22
CA ALA A 52 0.79 5.39 -23.94
C ALA A 52 0.85 5.04 -22.44
N LEU A 53 0.86 6.07 -21.57
CA LEU A 53 0.90 5.89 -20.10
C LEU A 53 -0.49 5.75 -19.49
N ALA A 54 -1.48 6.46 -20.04
CA ALA A 54 -2.81 6.54 -19.45
C ALA A 54 -3.86 7.01 -20.45
N ASP A 55 -5.05 6.45 -20.32
CA ASP A 55 -6.30 7.00 -20.85
C ASP A 55 -7.07 7.62 -19.71
N SER A 56 -7.40 8.90 -19.79
CA SER A 56 -8.14 9.62 -18.74
C SER A 56 -9.28 10.42 -19.33
N SER A 57 -10.35 10.57 -18.58
CA SER A 57 -11.49 11.40 -18.95
C SER A 57 -12.06 12.09 -17.72
N ALA A 58 -12.49 13.34 -17.90
CA ALA A 58 -13.17 14.12 -16.88
C ALA A 58 -14.40 14.76 -17.53
N VAL A 59 -15.59 14.47 -17.00
CA VAL A 59 -16.86 15.03 -17.48
C VAL A 59 -17.52 15.74 -16.32
N GLY A 60 -17.92 16.99 -16.52
CA GLY A 60 -18.41 17.79 -15.41
C GLY A 60 -18.95 19.15 -15.79
N GLN A 61 -19.02 20.01 -14.78
CA GLN A 61 -19.44 21.40 -14.89
C GLN A 61 -18.61 22.29 -13.98
N VAL A 62 -18.40 23.52 -14.43
CA VAL A 62 -17.80 24.59 -13.62
C VAL A 62 -18.87 25.63 -13.30
N ASP A 63 -19.09 25.90 -12.03
CA ASP A 63 -20.04 26.90 -11.54
C ASP A 63 -19.32 28.19 -11.16
N PHE A 64 -19.63 29.27 -11.89
CA PHE A 64 -19.10 30.63 -11.71
C PHE A 64 -20.11 31.57 -11.03
N SER A 65 -21.26 31.06 -10.56
CA SER A 65 -22.27 31.86 -9.88
C SER A 65 -21.86 32.28 -8.47
N GLN A 66 -20.85 31.62 -7.92
CA GLN A 66 -20.28 31.90 -6.60
C GLN A 66 -18.95 32.65 -6.73
N PRO A 67 -18.55 33.44 -5.71
CA PRO A 67 -17.25 34.13 -5.70
C PRO A 67 -16.06 33.19 -5.86
N ALA A 68 -16.17 31.98 -5.32
CA ALA A 68 -15.21 30.91 -5.52
C ALA A 68 -15.72 29.98 -6.62
N VAL A 69 -14.98 29.91 -7.73
CA VAL A 69 -15.33 29.05 -8.87
C VAL A 69 -15.25 27.59 -8.42
N ALA A 70 -16.37 26.89 -8.53
CA ALA A 70 -16.49 25.50 -8.10
C ALA A 70 -16.57 24.55 -9.29
N VAL A 71 -16.02 23.35 -9.12
CA VAL A 71 -16.09 22.26 -10.09
C VAL A 71 -16.94 21.14 -9.53
N GLN A 72 -17.67 20.46 -10.41
CA GLN A 72 -18.23 19.14 -10.16
C GLN A 72 -17.93 18.28 -11.37
N ALA A 73 -17.18 17.19 -11.19
CA ALA A 73 -16.77 16.34 -12.30
C ALA A 73 -16.62 14.88 -11.91
N GLU A 74 -16.85 13.98 -12.85
CA GLU A 74 -16.47 12.58 -12.73
C GLU A 74 -15.17 12.36 -13.47
N LEU A 75 -14.16 11.89 -12.74
CA LEU A 75 -12.86 11.50 -13.26
C LEU A 75 -12.82 9.98 -13.44
N HIS A 76 -12.35 9.55 -14.60
CA HIS A 76 -12.06 8.15 -14.90
C HIS A 76 -10.67 8.08 -15.55
N SER A 77 -9.77 7.29 -14.98
CA SER A 77 -8.43 7.06 -15.50
C SER A 77 -8.13 5.57 -15.57
N HIS A 78 -7.40 5.17 -16.59
CA HIS A 78 -6.92 3.83 -16.84
C HIS A 78 -5.44 3.89 -17.21
N PHE A 79 -4.62 3.22 -16.43
CA PHE A 79 -3.19 3.07 -16.64
C PHE A 79 -2.95 1.61 -17.00
N PRO A 80 -2.70 1.29 -18.29
CA PRO A 80 -2.58 -0.09 -18.74
C PRO A 80 -1.30 -0.78 -18.25
N ASP A 81 -0.32 0.00 -17.79
CA ASP A 81 0.95 -0.53 -17.30
C ASP A 81 1.52 0.40 -16.22
N MET A 82 1.43 -0.04 -14.98
CA MET A 82 1.94 0.66 -13.80
C MET A 82 3.46 0.87 -13.84
N ASN A 83 4.23 -0.02 -14.50
CA ASN A 83 5.69 0.14 -14.62
C ASN A 83 6.10 1.35 -15.47
N LYS A 84 5.18 1.88 -16.27
CA LYS A 84 5.44 3.06 -17.09
C LYS A 84 5.13 4.37 -16.38
N ILE A 85 4.50 4.33 -15.20
CA ILE A 85 4.15 5.55 -14.47
C ILE A 85 5.42 6.15 -13.86
N PRO A 86 5.85 7.34 -14.31
CA PRO A 86 7.03 7.98 -13.77
C PRO A 86 6.80 8.39 -12.31
N GLY A 87 7.74 8.07 -11.43
CA GLY A 87 7.71 8.48 -10.02
C GLY A 87 7.33 7.37 -9.04
N LEU A 88 6.84 6.22 -9.51
CA LEU A 88 6.98 4.97 -8.75
C LEU A 88 8.48 4.64 -8.75
N GLY A 89 9.09 4.55 -7.56
CA GLY A 89 10.55 4.51 -7.40
C GLY A 89 11.24 3.52 -8.34
N LYS A 90 12.48 3.84 -8.77
CA LYS A 90 13.24 3.05 -9.76
C LYS A 90 13.43 1.57 -9.38
N ASP A 91 13.25 1.26 -8.10
CA ASP A 91 13.50 -0.05 -7.53
C ASP A 91 12.20 -0.88 -7.35
N LEU A 92 11.03 -0.27 -7.61
CA LEU A 92 9.72 -0.93 -7.48
C LEU A 92 9.10 -1.17 -8.86
N GLU A 93 9.29 -2.37 -9.39
CA GLU A 93 8.50 -2.86 -10.53
C GLU A 93 7.15 -3.35 -10.03
N LEU A 94 6.09 -2.57 -10.28
CA LEU A 94 4.71 -2.93 -9.97
C LEU A 94 3.98 -3.28 -11.29
N PRO A 95 3.96 -4.56 -11.70
CA PRO A 95 3.28 -4.96 -12.93
C PRO A 95 1.76 -4.84 -12.82
N GLY A 96 1.09 -4.71 -13.97
CA GLY A 96 -0.36 -4.73 -14.07
C GLY A 96 -0.97 -3.38 -14.40
N GLU A 97 -2.31 -3.35 -14.36
CA GLU A 97 -3.11 -2.18 -14.74
C GLU A 97 -3.73 -1.52 -13.51
N LEU A 98 -3.97 -0.21 -13.58
CA LEU A 98 -4.67 0.56 -12.57
C LEU A 98 -5.85 1.29 -13.20
N THR A 99 -7.03 1.13 -12.61
CA THR A 99 -8.20 1.95 -12.92
C THR A 99 -8.52 2.85 -11.74
N LEU A 100 -8.79 4.12 -12.00
CA LEU A 100 -9.12 5.12 -10.99
C LEU A 100 -10.43 5.82 -11.38
N ARG A 101 -11.32 5.97 -10.40
CA ARG A 101 -12.56 6.74 -10.52
C ARG A 101 -12.69 7.65 -9.31
N ALA A 102 -13.21 8.85 -9.52
CA ALA A 102 -13.53 9.78 -8.44
C ALA A 102 -14.57 10.81 -8.89
N ARG A 103 -15.38 11.29 -7.96
CA ARG A 103 -16.19 12.50 -8.15
C ARG A 103 -15.47 13.69 -7.53
N LEU A 104 -15.00 14.61 -8.36
CA LEU A 104 -14.37 15.85 -7.94
C LEU A 104 -15.44 16.89 -7.63
N SER A 105 -15.34 17.57 -6.49
CA SER A 105 -16.28 18.63 -6.12
C SER A 105 -15.65 19.75 -5.30
N GLY A 106 -16.14 20.98 -5.48
CA GLY A 106 -15.73 22.14 -4.68
C GLY A 106 -14.85 23.15 -5.44
N PRO A 107 -14.34 24.19 -4.75
CA PRO A 107 -13.46 25.19 -5.35
C PRO A 107 -12.14 24.58 -5.83
N PHE A 108 -11.51 25.16 -6.86
CA PHE A 108 -10.21 24.69 -7.35
C PHE A 108 -9.11 24.62 -6.26
N GLU A 109 -9.14 25.54 -5.29
CA GLU A 109 -8.20 25.59 -4.16
C GLU A 109 -8.48 24.56 -3.05
N GLN A 110 -9.66 23.93 -3.09
CA GLN A 110 -10.17 22.98 -2.08
C GLN A 110 -10.98 21.88 -2.77
N LEU A 111 -10.41 21.29 -3.82
CA LEU A 111 -11.09 20.28 -4.60
C LEU A 111 -11.13 18.97 -3.79
N ALA A 112 -12.33 18.51 -3.46
CA ALA A 112 -12.55 17.22 -2.82
C ALA A 112 -12.66 16.13 -3.87
N ALA A 113 -12.16 14.93 -3.56
CA ALA A 113 -12.49 13.70 -4.28
C ALA A 113 -13.40 12.85 -3.40
N GLU A 114 -14.64 12.71 -3.83
CA GLU A 114 -15.66 11.85 -3.24
C GLU A 114 -15.79 10.57 -4.08
N ASP A 115 -16.31 9.49 -3.49
CA ASP A 115 -16.50 8.21 -4.17
C ASP A 115 -15.23 7.74 -4.93
N LEU A 116 -14.05 7.99 -4.34
CA LEU A 116 -12.77 7.58 -4.91
C LEU A 116 -12.71 6.05 -4.90
N SER A 117 -12.34 5.46 -6.03
CA SER A 117 -12.10 4.03 -6.17
C SER A 117 -10.93 3.82 -7.12
N ALA A 118 -9.84 3.28 -6.60
CA ALA A 118 -8.70 2.86 -7.39
C ALA A 118 -8.57 1.33 -7.29
N ASN A 119 -8.51 0.65 -8.43
CA ASN A 119 -8.42 -0.80 -8.52
C ASN A 119 -7.19 -1.15 -9.36
N TRP A 120 -6.24 -1.84 -8.75
CA TRP A 120 -5.07 -2.41 -9.41
C TRP A 120 -5.31 -3.91 -9.63
N SER A 121 -5.00 -4.36 -10.85
CA SER A 121 -5.03 -5.76 -11.26
C SER A 121 -3.63 -6.19 -11.68
N GLY A 122 -3.03 -7.07 -10.91
CA GLY A 122 -1.66 -7.55 -11.11
C GLY A 122 -1.58 -8.94 -11.75
N PRO A 123 -0.37 -9.51 -11.82
CA PRO A 123 -0.16 -10.89 -12.24
C PRO A 123 -0.94 -11.91 -11.39
N GLY A 124 -1.32 -13.03 -12.01
CA GLY A 124 -2.12 -14.07 -11.35
C GLY A 124 -3.52 -13.57 -10.99
N SER A 125 -3.94 -13.84 -9.76
CA SER A 125 -5.17 -13.27 -9.17
C SER A 125 -4.90 -12.09 -8.20
N SER A 126 -3.72 -11.46 -8.34
CA SER A 126 -3.33 -10.33 -7.52
C SER A 126 -4.20 -9.10 -7.81
N SER A 127 -4.69 -8.46 -6.76
CA SER A 127 -5.50 -7.25 -6.87
C SER A 127 -5.35 -6.37 -5.62
N MET A 128 -5.52 -5.06 -5.80
CA MET A 128 -5.60 -4.10 -4.72
C MET A 128 -6.71 -3.11 -5.02
N LYS A 129 -7.42 -2.69 -3.98
CA LYS A 129 -8.52 -1.75 -4.05
C LYS A 129 -8.37 -0.71 -2.97
N LEU A 130 -8.43 0.55 -3.36
CA LEU A 130 -8.44 1.72 -2.50
C LEU A 130 -9.76 2.46 -2.73
N ASP A 131 -10.64 2.49 -1.73
CA ASP A 131 -11.90 3.24 -1.80
C ASP A 131 -11.95 4.33 -0.74
N GLY A 132 -12.64 5.43 -1.00
CA GLY A 132 -12.94 6.42 0.04
C GLY A 132 -13.06 7.84 -0.48
N ARG A 133 -12.53 8.79 0.28
CA ARG A 133 -12.58 10.22 -0.06
C ARG A 133 -11.34 10.97 0.41
N ILE A 134 -11.11 12.12 -0.21
CA ILE A 134 -10.08 13.08 0.19
C ILE A 134 -10.72 14.46 0.16
N ALA A 135 -10.76 15.14 1.31
CA ALA A 135 -11.42 16.45 1.43
C ALA A 135 -10.71 17.55 0.62
N ASN A 136 -9.39 17.45 0.45
CA ASN A 136 -8.63 18.34 -0.42
C ASN A 136 -7.51 17.59 -1.15
N VAL A 137 -7.70 17.27 -2.43
CA VAL A 137 -6.72 16.52 -3.23
C VAL A 137 -5.47 17.34 -3.58
N ILE A 138 -5.52 18.67 -3.48
CA ILE A 138 -4.39 19.54 -3.79
C ILE A 138 -3.39 19.55 -2.64
N LYS A 139 -3.90 19.58 -1.40
CA LYS A 139 -3.08 19.57 -0.19
C LYS A 139 -2.94 18.19 0.45
N LEU A 140 -3.67 17.20 -0.08
CA LEU A 140 -3.82 15.86 0.50
C LEU A 140 -4.28 15.95 1.97
N GLU A 141 -5.35 16.70 2.23
CA GLU A 141 -5.95 16.85 3.56
C GLU A 141 -7.26 16.09 3.67
N GLY A 142 -7.52 15.51 4.86
CA GLY A 142 -8.77 14.82 5.16
C GLY A 142 -8.99 13.57 4.31
N ALA A 143 -7.92 12.79 4.11
CA ALA A 143 -8.01 11.46 3.53
C ALA A 143 -8.76 10.54 4.51
N GLU A 144 -9.72 9.78 3.98
CA GLU A 144 -10.42 8.69 4.65
C GLU A 144 -10.56 7.57 3.61
N LEU A 145 -9.64 6.61 3.65
CA LEU A 145 -9.46 5.62 2.60
C LEU A 145 -9.40 4.22 3.20
N ALA A 146 -10.08 3.25 2.59
CA ALA A 146 -9.96 1.84 2.89
C ALA A 146 -9.10 1.18 1.81
N LEU A 147 -7.99 0.55 2.22
CA LEU A 147 -7.13 -0.23 1.34
C LEU A 147 -7.37 -1.72 1.63
N THR A 148 -7.67 -2.48 0.58
CA THR A 148 -7.71 -3.95 0.61
C THR A 148 -6.89 -4.51 -0.52
N GLY A 149 -6.18 -5.61 -0.29
CA GLY A 149 -5.35 -6.24 -1.30
C GLY A 149 -5.24 -7.74 -1.10
N ARG A 150 -5.07 -8.44 -2.21
CA ARG A 150 -4.74 -9.85 -2.26
C ARG A 150 -3.63 -10.02 -3.28
N LEU A 151 -2.61 -10.77 -2.92
CA LEU A 151 -1.51 -11.14 -3.77
C LEU A 151 -1.48 -12.66 -3.89
N THR A 152 -1.24 -13.15 -5.09
CA THR A 152 -1.04 -14.56 -5.43
C THR A 152 0.03 -14.63 -6.50
N ASP A 153 0.88 -15.65 -6.47
CA ASP A 153 1.98 -15.79 -7.43
C ASP A 153 2.88 -14.53 -7.44
N ALA A 154 3.28 -14.10 -6.24
CA ALA A 154 3.93 -12.81 -6.01
C ALA A 154 5.46 -12.87 -6.14
N ASP A 155 5.98 -13.73 -7.01
CA ASP A 155 7.43 -13.91 -7.24
C ASP A 155 8.14 -12.59 -7.59
N TRP A 156 7.43 -11.68 -8.25
CA TRP A 156 7.90 -10.34 -8.60
C TRP A 156 8.23 -9.46 -7.39
N LEU A 157 7.68 -9.76 -6.21
CA LEU A 157 8.02 -9.09 -4.95
C LEU A 157 9.31 -9.60 -4.31
N THR A 158 9.85 -10.74 -4.74
CA THR A 158 11.00 -11.40 -4.07
C THR A 158 12.20 -10.46 -3.94
N ALA A 159 12.45 -9.61 -4.96
CA ALA A 159 13.54 -8.64 -4.94
C ALA A 159 13.37 -7.51 -3.90
N LEU A 160 12.16 -7.33 -3.38
CA LEU A 160 11.79 -6.30 -2.40
C LEU A 160 11.68 -6.86 -0.98
N LEU A 161 11.70 -8.18 -0.86
CA LEU A 161 11.61 -8.86 0.43
C LEU A 161 13.01 -9.16 0.95
N PRO A 162 13.19 -9.23 2.27
CA PRO A 162 14.40 -9.78 2.84
C PRO A 162 14.66 -11.18 2.29
N ASP A 163 15.91 -11.45 1.87
CA ASP A 163 16.33 -12.75 1.31
C ASP A 163 15.91 -13.94 2.19
N SER A 164 15.79 -13.71 3.50
CA SER A 164 15.43 -14.70 4.50
C SER A 164 13.96 -15.15 4.41
N LEU A 165 13.04 -14.31 3.95
CA LEU A 165 11.60 -14.58 3.89
C LEU A 165 11.22 -15.55 2.75
N GLY A 166 12.07 -15.65 1.72
CA GLY A 166 11.82 -16.45 0.53
C GLY A 166 10.68 -15.90 -0.35
N ALA A 167 10.25 -16.70 -1.33
CA ALA A 167 9.13 -16.36 -2.19
C ALA A 167 7.79 -16.41 -1.43
N LEU A 168 6.94 -15.40 -1.67
CA LEU A 168 5.57 -15.35 -1.14
C LEU A 168 4.61 -16.11 -2.06
N ASP A 169 3.88 -17.05 -1.47
CA ASP A 169 2.81 -17.79 -2.13
C ASP A 169 1.54 -16.91 -2.19
N SER A 170 1.15 -16.34 -1.05
CA SER A 170 0.02 -15.40 -0.99
C SER A 170 0.19 -14.32 0.06
N ALA A 171 -0.50 -13.20 -0.12
CA ALA A 171 -0.66 -12.19 0.92
C ALA A 171 -2.03 -11.52 0.84
N GLU A 172 -2.56 -11.11 1.98
CA GLU A 172 -3.80 -10.35 2.11
C GLU A 172 -3.54 -9.14 3.01
N LEU A 173 -3.95 -7.96 2.56
CA LEU A 173 -3.80 -6.69 3.26
C LEU A 173 -5.18 -6.05 3.43
N ALA A 174 -5.47 -5.53 4.61
CA ALA A 174 -6.57 -4.62 4.86
C ALA A 174 -6.13 -3.53 5.84
N THR A 175 -6.48 -2.26 5.58
CA THR A 175 -6.20 -1.15 6.50
C THR A 175 -7.11 0.05 6.20
N GLN A 176 -7.34 0.89 7.21
CA GLN A 176 -7.97 2.20 7.09
C GLN A 176 -6.90 3.28 7.17
N ILE A 177 -6.82 4.14 6.16
CA ILE A 177 -5.87 5.24 6.04
C ILE A 177 -6.63 6.53 6.30
N ASN A 178 -6.22 7.28 7.31
CA ASN A 178 -6.84 8.56 7.67
C ASN A 178 -5.79 9.65 7.87
N GLY A 179 -6.12 10.90 7.57
CA GLY A 179 -5.29 12.05 7.93
C GLY A 179 -4.89 12.92 6.74
N ASP A 180 -3.63 13.37 6.72
CA ASP A 180 -3.11 14.28 5.71
C ASP A 180 -1.64 14.01 5.35
N GLN A 181 -1.07 14.81 4.43
CA GLN A 181 0.34 14.67 4.00
C GLN A 181 1.39 14.76 5.13
N SER A 182 1.05 15.34 6.29
CA SER A 182 1.96 15.46 7.44
C SER A 182 1.86 14.26 8.37
N LEU A 183 0.68 13.66 8.47
CA LEU A 183 0.38 12.51 9.32
C LEU A 183 -0.70 11.64 8.67
N LEU A 184 -0.30 10.45 8.20
CA LEU A 184 -1.21 9.40 7.78
C LEU A 184 -1.28 8.31 8.84
N LYS A 185 -2.48 8.06 9.36
CA LYS A 185 -2.76 7.01 10.32
C LYS A 185 -3.21 5.76 9.57
N LEU A 186 -2.53 4.66 9.78
CA LEU A 186 -2.95 3.33 9.33
C LEU A 186 -3.57 2.61 10.53
N GLN A 187 -4.87 2.42 10.46
CA GLN A 187 -5.68 1.82 11.53
C GLN A 187 -6.27 0.50 11.06
N ASP A 188 -6.56 -0.39 12.01
CA ASP A 188 -7.11 -1.72 11.74
C ASP A 188 -6.30 -2.48 10.68
N LEU A 189 -4.97 -2.31 10.70
CA LEU A 189 -4.06 -3.02 9.83
C LEU A 189 -4.23 -4.53 10.08
N SER A 190 -4.44 -5.27 9.01
CA SER A 190 -4.45 -6.72 8.98
C SER A 190 -3.69 -7.18 7.74
N LEU A 191 -2.46 -7.64 7.96
CA LEU A 191 -1.65 -8.32 6.97
C LEU A 191 -1.61 -9.81 7.30
N LYS A 192 -1.86 -10.65 6.31
CA LYS A 192 -1.62 -12.10 6.36
C LYS A 192 -0.76 -12.48 5.17
N ALA A 193 0.20 -13.37 5.37
CA ALA A 193 1.06 -13.85 4.30
C ALA A 193 1.39 -15.34 4.46
N SER A 194 1.52 -16.04 3.35
CA SER A 194 2.09 -17.38 3.27
C SER A 194 3.33 -17.38 2.38
N SER A 195 4.40 -18.03 2.81
CA SER A 195 5.56 -18.28 1.95
C SER A 195 5.46 -19.66 1.28
N ALA A 196 6.30 -19.88 0.27
CA ALA A 196 6.47 -21.17 -0.38
C ALA A 196 6.96 -22.29 0.57
N ASP A 197 7.63 -21.92 1.67
CA ASP A 197 8.08 -22.83 2.74
C ASP A 197 6.96 -23.11 3.79
N GLU A 198 5.71 -22.75 3.48
CA GLU A 198 4.53 -22.88 4.36
C GLU A 198 4.64 -22.07 5.68
N LEU A 199 5.44 -21.00 5.71
CA LEU A 199 5.39 -20.02 6.79
C LEU A 199 4.11 -19.19 6.65
N ALA A 200 3.19 -19.34 7.60
CA ALA A 200 2.03 -18.47 7.72
C ALA A 200 2.29 -17.37 8.75
N LEU A 201 2.11 -16.12 8.35
CA LEU A 201 2.32 -14.92 9.15
C LEU A 201 1.04 -14.08 9.22
N SER A 202 0.80 -13.48 10.37
CA SER A 202 -0.22 -12.46 10.56
C SER A 202 0.36 -11.29 11.35
N LEU A 203 0.13 -10.08 10.86
CA LEU A 203 0.49 -8.84 11.50
C LEU A 203 -0.77 -7.98 11.61
N THR A 204 -1.11 -7.56 12.82
CA THR A 204 -2.32 -6.76 13.06
C THR A 204 -2.02 -5.56 13.96
N GLY A 205 -2.70 -4.43 13.75
CA GLY A 205 -2.56 -3.28 14.64
C GLY A 205 -2.67 -1.94 13.94
N GLN A 206 -1.82 -0.99 14.32
CA GLN A 206 -1.83 0.36 13.79
C GLN A 206 -0.43 0.97 13.77
N LEU A 207 -0.26 1.99 12.92
CA LEU A 207 0.93 2.82 12.86
C LEU A 207 0.62 4.19 12.26
N ASP A 208 1.48 5.16 12.54
CA ASP A 208 1.44 6.47 11.91
C ASP A 208 2.63 6.60 10.94
N LEU A 209 2.38 7.16 9.76
CA LEU A 209 3.39 7.59 8.80
C LEU A 209 3.45 9.11 8.82
N VAL A 210 4.61 9.65 9.15
CA VAL A 210 4.87 11.09 9.13
C VAL A 210 5.83 11.46 7.99
N GLN A 211 5.79 12.72 7.57
CA GLN A 211 6.72 13.26 6.56
C GLN A 211 6.72 12.54 5.19
N LEU A 212 5.54 12.09 4.72
CA LEU A 212 5.37 11.24 3.53
C LEU A 212 6.12 11.74 2.27
N LEU A 213 6.20 13.05 2.06
CA LEU A 213 6.78 13.67 0.87
C LEU A 213 8.28 14.01 1.00
N GLN A 214 8.91 13.77 2.16
CA GLN A 214 10.32 14.10 2.41
C GLN A 214 11.13 12.83 2.69
N ALA A 215 10.97 12.28 3.89
CA ALA A 215 11.58 11.06 4.36
C ALA A 215 10.54 10.39 5.28
N PRO A 216 9.74 9.45 4.76
CA PRO A 216 8.70 8.80 5.55
C PRO A 216 9.30 8.17 6.81
N GLU A 217 8.75 8.54 7.97
CA GLU A 217 9.10 7.95 9.26
C GLU A 217 7.88 7.25 9.84
N ILE A 218 8.12 6.19 10.62
CA ILE A 218 7.08 5.44 11.31
C ILE A 218 7.04 5.88 12.77
N GLU A 219 5.85 6.26 13.24
CA GLU A 219 5.58 6.62 14.64
C GLU A 219 4.37 5.86 15.18
N ASN A 220 4.17 5.89 16.51
CA ASN A 220 3.01 5.31 17.18
C ASN A 220 2.65 3.88 16.74
N LEU A 221 3.69 3.06 16.52
CA LEU A 221 3.60 1.67 16.14
C LEU A 221 3.02 0.85 17.31
N ASP A 222 1.94 0.13 17.06
CA ASP A 222 1.42 -0.91 17.95
C ASP A 222 0.92 -2.07 17.10
N LEU A 223 1.78 -3.06 16.92
CA LEU A 223 1.54 -4.22 16.08
C LEU A 223 1.65 -5.52 16.87
N LYS A 224 0.87 -6.51 16.46
CA LYS A 224 0.90 -7.88 16.96
C LYS A 224 1.29 -8.79 15.82
N LEU A 225 2.43 -9.44 15.98
CA LEU A 225 2.94 -10.47 15.09
C LEU A 225 2.53 -11.85 15.61
N ALA A 226 2.03 -12.70 14.73
CA ALA A 226 1.88 -14.13 14.95
C ALA A 226 2.37 -14.89 13.73
N PHE A 227 3.05 -16.02 13.94
CA PHE A 227 3.47 -16.89 12.85
C PHE A 227 3.39 -18.36 13.24
N THR A 228 3.25 -19.21 12.23
CA THR A 228 3.30 -20.67 12.34
C THR A 228 4.03 -21.24 11.14
N ALA A 229 4.84 -22.27 11.33
CA ALA A 229 5.48 -22.98 10.23
C ALA A 229 5.66 -24.47 10.56
N PRO A 230 5.69 -25.35 9.55
CA PRO A 230 5.85 -26.79 9.77
C PRO A 230 7.26 -27.18 10.24
N THR A 231 8.26 -26.32 10.03
CA THR A 231 9.66 -26.55 10.42
C THR A 231 10.28 -25.27 10.99
N THR A 232 11.31 -25.40 11.84
CA THR A 232 12.04 -24.21 12.31
C THR A 232 12.77 -23.52 11.16
N ARG A 233 13.23 -24.30 10.16
CA ARG A 233 13.85 -23.79 8.93
C ARG A 233 12.92 -22.86 8.15
N ALA A 234 11.62 -23.17 8.07
CA ALA A 234 10.65 -22.33 7.39
C ALA A 234 10.42 -20.98 8.09
N ALA A 235 10.64 -20.90 9.41
CA ALA A 235 10.50 -19.67 10.20
C ALA A 235 11.82 -18.90 10.42
N ARG A 236 12.93 -19.32 9.79
CA ARG A 236 14.28 -18.76 10.03
C ARG A 236 14.36 -17.24 9.90
N ALA A 237 13.59 -16.67 8.96
CA ALA A 237 13.50 -15.23 8.71
C ALA A 237 13.07 -14.41 9.93
N LEU A 238 12.30 -15.01 10.84
CA LEU A 238 11.67 -14.31 11.96
C LEU A 238 12.39 -14.55 13.29
N ILE A 239 13.35 -15.47 13.34
CA ILE A 239 13.92 -15.95 14.60
C ILE A 239 15.43 -15.71 14.57
N PHE A 240 16.19 -16.58 13.90
CA PHE A 240 17.62 -16.46 13.64
C PHE A 240 17.96 -17.29 12.39
N GLU A 241 18.98 -16.89 11.64
CA GLU A 241 19.38 -17.60 10.42
C GLU A 241 19.90 -19.03 10.69
N GLU A 242 20.66 -19.20 11.79
CA GLU A 242 21.26 -20.47 12.18
C GLU A 242 20.50 -21.09 13.37
N ILE A 243 19.41 -21.80 13.09
CA ILE A 243 18.67 -22.56 14.11
C ILE A 243 18.63 -24.04 13.71
N PRO A 244 18.96 -24.97 14.63
CA PRO A 244 18.75 -26.40 14.41
C PRO A 244 17.28 -26.73 14.11
N GLU A 245 17.06 -27.85 13.42
CA GLU A 245 15.69 -28.29 13.13
C GLU A 245 15.01 -28.85 14.40
N PHE A 246 13.94 -28.19 14.85
CA PHE A 246 13.13 -28.63 16.00
C PHE A 246 11.66 -28.94 15.63
N GLY A 247 11.34 -29.05 14.34
CA GLY A 247 10.01 -29.37 13.86
C GLY A 247 9.08 -28.15 13.85
N ALA A 248 7.77 -28.42 13.97
CA ALA A 248 6.76 -27.38 13.87
C ALA A 248 6.98 -26.28 14.92
N ILE A 249 6.76 -25.04 14.49
CA ILE A 249 7.05 -23.85 15.27
C ILE A 249 5.90 -22.85 15.21
N THR A 250 5.66 -22.20 16.34
CA THR A 250 4.70 -21.11 16.48
C THR A 250 5.34 -19.98 17.25
N GLY A 251 5.06 -18.74 16.87
CA GLY A 251 5.54 -17.58 17.61
C GLY A 251 4.56 -16.43 17.63
N THR A 252 4.64 -15.63 18.68
CA THR A 252 3.91 -14.36 18.84
C THR A 252 4.83 -13.30 19.43
N ALA A 253 4.63 -12.05 19.05
CA ALA A 253 5.29 -10.90 19.65
C ALA A 253 4.44 -9.63 19.48
N ASP A 254 4.59 -8.69 20.42
CA ASP A 254 4.09 -7.33 20.29
C ASP A 254 5.25 -6.43 19.84
N ILE A 255 5.03 -5.57 18.85
CA ILE A 255 6.00 -4.62 18.32
C ILE A 255 5.48 -3.22 18.56
N ARG A 256 6.20 -2.43 19.36
CA ARG A 256 5.75 -1.10 19.79
C ARG A 256 6.79 -0.01 19.66
N SER A 257 6.35 1.17 19.26
CA SER A 257 7.17 2.39 19.29
C SER A 257 6.28 3.61 19.42
N THR A 258 6.68 4.60 20.21
CA THR A 258 6.09 5.94 20.12
C THR A 258 6.83 6.77 19.07
N HIS A 259 8.17 6.68 19.08
CA HIS A 259 9.07 7.32 18.12
C HIS A 259 10.40 6.54 18.11
N GLY A 260 11.06 6.47 16.96
CA GLY A 260 12.34 5.78 16.79
C GLY A 260 12.23 4.26 16.81
N ASP A 261 13.33 3.59 17.16
CA ASP A 261 13.47 2.13 17.10
C ASP A 261 12.39 1.40 17.92
N PRO A 262 11.63 0.50 17.30
CA PRO A 262 10.67 -0.34 18.01
C PRO A 262 11.25 -1.21 19.12
N VAL A 263 10.43 -1.47 20.12
CA VAL A 263 10.61 -2.54 21.11
C VAL A 263 9.84 -3.76 20.61
N ILE A 264 10.44 -4.93 20.69
CA ILE A 264 9.71 -6.20 20.55
C ILE A 264 9.54 -6.79 21.95
N GLU A 265 8.30 -6.93 22.41
CA GLU A 265 7.98 -7.45 23.73
C GLU A 265 6.98 -8.61 23.66
N ASN A 266 6.78 -9.28 24.80
CA ASN A 266 5.90 -10.44 24.89
C ASN A 266 6.23 -11.52 23.85
N ILE A 267 7.53 -11.67 23.52
CA ILE A 267 8.01 -12.68 22.60
C ILE A 267 7.71 -14.03 23.24
N VAL A 268 7.01 -14.90 22.51
CA VAL A 268 6.77 -16.28 22.89
C VAL A 268 6.90 -17.13 21.65
N ILE A 269 7.93 -17.97 21.61
CA ILE A 269 8.18 -18.92 20.53
C ILE A 269 8.18 -20.32 21.13
N ARG A 270 7.52 -21.26 20.46
CA ARG A 270 7.43 -22.66 20.88
C ARG A 270 7.65 -23.57 19.69
N THR A 271 8.46 -24.59 19.89
CA THR A 271 8.69 -25.66 18.91
C THR A 271 8.72 -27.01 19.60
N ARG A 272 8.31 -28.05 18.86
CA ARG A 272 8.32 -29.43 19.32
C ARG A 272 8.67 -30.34 18.16
N ASP A 273 9.68 -31.17 18.37
CA ASP A 273 10.05 -32.19 17.39
C ASP A 273 9.29 -33.50 17.65
N GLU A 274 9.33 -34.39 16.65
CA GLU A 274 8.69 -35.71 16.72
C GLU A 274 9.30 -36.61 17.80
N GLN A 275 10.56 -36.36 18.18
CA GLN A 275 11.31 -37.11 19.19
C GLN A 275 10.99 -36.64 20.62
N GLY A 276 10.20 -35.58 20.77
CA GLY A 276 9.71 -35.06 22.04
C GLY A 276 10.59 -33.99 22.68
N ILE A 277 11.56 -33.42 21.95
CA ILE A 277 12.27 -32.20 22.33
C ILE A 277 11.30 -31.03 22.19
N GLN A 278 11.23 -30.21 23.22
CA GLN A 278 10.44 -28.98 23.26
C GLN A 278 11.36 -27.83 23.57
N VAL A 279 11.36 -26.81 22.70
CA VAL A 279 12.10 -25.57 22.93
C VAL A 279 11.09 -24.44 23.06
N GLY A 280 11.26 -23.63 24.10
CA GLY A 280 10.51 -22.40 24.32
C GLY A 280 11.46 -21.24 24.43
N LEU A 281 11.17 -20.15 23.73
CA LEU A 281 11.85 -18.87 23.88
C LEU A 281 10.80 -17.84 24.34
N ALA A 282 11.12 -17.11 25.40
CA ALA A 282 10.30 -16.01 25.88
C ALA A 282 11.16 -14.79 26.16
N GLY A 283 10.63 -13.58 25.99
CA GLY A 283 11.38 -12.38 26.38
C GLY A 283 11.03 -11.11 25.61
N ARG A 284 12.03 -10.24 25.48
CA ARG A 284 11.94 -8.96 24.78
C ARG A 284 13.27 -8.53 24.16
N ILE A 285 13.19 -7.61 23.21
CA ILE A 285 14.31 -6.91 22.57
C ILE A 285 14.02 -5.41 22.69
N ALA A 286 14.87 -4.68 23.42
CA ALA A 286 14.61 -3.29 23.77
C ALA A 286 14.75 -2.31 22.60
N GLN A 287 15.59 -2.62 21.60
CA GLN A 287 15.75 -1.80 20.40
C GLN A 287 15.86 -2.71 19.18
N PHE A 288 14.88 -2.62 18.29
CA PHE A 288 14.78 -3.34 17.03
C PHE A 288 14.69 -2.32 15.88
N PRO A 289 15.82 -1.83 15.36
CA PRO A 289 15.82 -0.87 14.27
C PRO A 289 15.14 -1.45 13.02
N LEU A 290 14.34 -0.64 12.31
CA LEU A 290 13.76 -1.01 11.01
C LEU A 290 14.75 -0.83 9.84
N SER A 291 16.04 -0.74 10.16
CA SER A 291 17.16 -0.58 9.24
C SER A 291 18.19 -1.70 9.49
N ASP A 292 19.27 -1.73 8.73
CA ASP A 292 20.34 -2.74 8.88
C ASP A 292 21.15 -2.62 10.19
N ALA A 293 20.77 -1.71 11.09
CA ALA A 293 21.40 -1.58 12.40
C ALA A 293 21.11 -2.79 13.29
N PRO A 294 22.09 -3.25 14.09
CA PRO A 294 21.91 -4.42 14.94
C PRO A 294 20.93 -4.14 16.08
N ASN A 295 20.09 -5.12 16.40
CA ASN A 295 19.21 -5.06 17.57
C ASN A 295 20.02 -5.04 18.87
N THR A 296 19.49 -4.40 19.92
CA THR A 296 20.14 -4.33 21.24
C THR A 296 19.15 -4.55 22.39
N GLY A 297 19.69 -4.77 23.60
CA GLY A 297 18.90 -4.93 24.82
C GLY A 297 18.08 -6.22 24.87
N TYR A 298 18.70 -7.33 24.48
CA TYR A 298 18.10 -8.66 24.53
C TYR A 298 17.91 -9.12 25.98
N GLU A 299 16.67 -9.46 26.32
CA GLU A 299 16.28 -10.13 27.55
C GLU A 299 15.47 -11.37 27.13
N LEU A 300 16.17 -12.45 26.77
CA LEU A 300 15.60 -13.66 26.22
C LEU A 300 15.90 -14.86 27.13
N ASP A 301 14.84 -15.56 27.52
CA ASP A 301 14.89 -16.82 28.25
C ASP A 301 14.63 -17.98 27.29
N VAL A 302 15.58 -18.91 27.22
CA VAL A 302 15.45 -20.13 26.42
C VAL A 302 15.31 -21.32 27.36
N THR A 303 14.26 -22.10 27.13
CA THR A 303 13.99 -23.35 27.83
C THR A 303 14.02 -24.50 26.84
N MET A 304 14.73 -25.57 27.17
CA MET A 304 14.74 -26.79 26.38
C MET A 304 14.42 -27.96 27.30
N ASN A 305 13.43 -28.76 26.91
CA ASN A 305 13.01 -29.96 27.62
C ASN A 305 13.04 -31.14 26.66
N ALA A 306 13.57 -32.28 27.09
CA ALA A 306 13.59 -33.51 26.30
C ALA A 306 13.15 -34.68 27.17
N ARG A 307 12.58 -35.71 26.54
CA ARG A 307 12.22 -36.95 27.23
C ARG A 307 13.44 -37.74 27.68
N GLU A 308 14.55 -37.63 26.96
CA GLU A 308 15.82 -38.27 27.26
C GLU A 308 16.97 -37.27 27.09
N THR A 309 17.95 -37.30 28.00
CA THR A 309 19.13 -36.42 27.96
C THR A 309 20.07 -36.74 26.79
N SER A 310 20.04 -37.98 26.28
CA SER A 310 20.75 -38.42 25.07
C SER A 310 20.34 -37.63 23.82
N LEU A 311 19.06 -37.26 23.73
CA LEU A 311 18.51 -36.50 22.60
C LEU A 311 18.98 -35.04 22.60
N MET A 312 19.22 -34.44 23.78
CA MET A 312 19.80 -33.10 23.89
C MET A 312 21.27 -33.08 23.44
N ALA A 313 22.05 -34.08 23.85
CA ALA A 313 23.48 -34.18 23.49
C ALA A 313 23.70 -34.36 21.98
N ALA A 314 22.78 -35.02 21.28
CA ALA A 314 22.85 -35.22 19.83
C ALA A 314 22.50 -33.96 19.01
N ARG A 315 21.90 -32.93 19.62
CA ARG A 315 21.43 -31.71 18.95
C ARG A 315 22.23 -30.45 19.31
N ALA A 316 22.99 -30.48 20.40
CA ALA A 316 23.86 -29.39 20.85
C ALA A 316 25.32 -29.52 20.35
N GLY A 317 25.59 -30.51 19.50
CA GLY A 317 26.91 -30.80 18.92
C GLY A 317 27.01 -30.45 17.46
#